data_AF-A0A7X6Y7H9-F1
#
_entry.id   AF-A0A7X6Y7H9-F1
#
_cell.length_a   1.000
_cell.length_b   1.000
_cell.length_c   1.000
_cell.angle_alpha   90.00
_cell.angle_beta   90.00
_cell.angle_gamma   90.00
#
_symmetry.space_group_name_H-M   'P 1'
#
loop_
_entity.id
_entity.type
_entity.pdbx_description
1 polymer ?
#
loop_
_entity_poly.entity_id
_entity_poly.type
_entity_poly.pdbx_seq_one_letter_code
_entity_poly.pdbx_strand_id
1 'polypeptide(L)'
;MGNNELDFRVWVNDQELSFDPEEDQKRIIIETSRLQFKVKLLRGKYDRSQISVMVGADESLPGFEVRLWENTEEQILVSREEATYQLAGQRLLGRCAVDVCYYGKPVFGYTSVVWFVPSPEVQEKVLFMREMFEQANSTILDIFGLARETFSFTQDVRGIVEGTRLEKFLLLNHFYLGAMPFFRLRAEQLDSVLVRTGTDAMISVGKAYPLTVEKLHEAYRKGERLRNIQGVPSLGSSPVGWLPARVPSQAPALNFDTVPNRAALLVLKEMLSETEEVEELIKLELSRLEEQKVYFGGLALFLDYKKERLQYALGRCLRIAAEIQERIHLLQHLGVKPGRLRDNPKLWQSFAYRALFKAYNIYRHQKLVLPHVVLTGGEGYSLQTRSINSLYEIWVTYLILKLLVERLGFTKVETMEGTGKFPENYILKSGETVELRSPRGERVLFHYDRQYPPLENVFCTEQVGYVPRRIPGEMHWIHKNNPDISIEFYSSFESEPRIVVFDATFSNNPKIHLNKTYYQDTIWYRETLDSPKEEWIPPVVAAVAVHPFPAEDGLPSYTEFPLVPEPGAEDAAYKWLSRFFRRYGFF
;
A
#
# COMPACT_ATOMS: atom_id res chain seq x y z
N MET A 1 26.66 -0.92 -40.24
CA MET A 1 26.58 -1.55 -38.91
C MET A 1 27.65 -2.63 -38.90
N GLY A 2 28.83 -2.30 -38.37
CA GLY A 2 30.00 -3.18 -38.43
C GLY A 2 29.94 -4.24 -37.33
N ASN A 3 30.40 -5.44 -37.64
CA ASN A 3 30.70 -6.51 -36.69
C ASN A 3 31.60 -5.97 -35.56
N ASN A 4 31.00 -5.64 -34.41
CA ASN A 4 31.73 -5.55 -33.16
C ASN A 4 32.00 -6.98 -32.69
N GLU A 5 33.17 -7.52 -33.03
CA GLU A 5 33.66 -8.73 -32.38
C GLU A 5 33.77 -8.46 -30.86
N LEU A 6 32.92 -9.14 -30.08
CA LEU A 6 32.88 -8.98 -28.64
C LEU A 6 34.21 -9.42 -28.00
N ASP A 7 34.77 -8.60 -27.10
CA ASP A 7 35.93 -8.90 -26.26
C ASP A 7 35.61 -9.87 -25.11
N PHE A 8 34.35 -9.89 -24.64
CA PHE A 8 33.85 -10.77 -23.56
C PHE A 8 32.62 -11.55 -24.01
N ARG A 9 32.46 -12.76 -23.46
CA ARG A 9 31.18 -13.47 -23.38
C ARG A 9 30.85 -13.70 -21.93
N VAL A 10 29.61 -13.41 -21.54
CA VAL A 10 29.16 -13.53 -20.15
C VAL A 10 28.00 -14.49 -20.10
N TRP A 11 28.03 -15.41 -19.14
CA TRP A 11 26.90 -16.27 -18.83
C TRP A 11 26.43 -16.03 -17.41
N VAL A 12 25.12 -16.20 -17.23
CA VAL A 12 24.50 -16.33 -15.92
C VAL A 12 23.72 -17.64 -15.89
N ASN A 13 24.09 -18.55 -14.98
CA ASN A 13 23.46 -19.89 -14.79
C ASN A 13 23.36 -20.74 -16.07
N ASP A 14 24.32 -20.60 -16.99
CA ASP A 14 24.39 -21.25 -18.31
C ASP A 14 23.76 -20.49 -19.48
N GLN A 15 23.14 -19.32 -19.26
CA GLN A 15 22.59 -18.47 -20.34
C GLN A 15 23.55 -17.35 -20.73
N GLU A 16 23.93 -17.29 -22.01
CA GLU A 16 24.83 -16.25 -22.55
C GLU A 16 24.08 -14.92 -22.71
N LEU A 17 24.67 -13.83 -22.19
CA LEU A 17 24.19 -12.46 -22.44
C LEU A 17 24.56 -12.04 -23.86
N SER A 18 23.57 -11.60 -24.63
CA SER A 18 23.80 -10.98 -25.95
C SER A 18 24.32 -9.55 -25.84
N PHE A 19 24.14 -8.91 -24.67
CA PHE A 19 24.35 -7.48 -24.45
C PHE A 19 23.47 -6.58 -25.32
N ASP A 20 22.34 -7.11 -25.75
CA ASP A 20 21.19 -6.36 -26.23
C ASP A 20 20.13 -6.30 -25.11
N PRO A 21 19.91 -5.13 -24.49
CA PRO A 21 18.96 -5.00 -23.37
C PRO A 21 17.54 -5.45 -23.70
N GLU A 22 17.08 -5.32 -24.95
CA GLU A 22 15.72 -5.73 -25.33
C GLU A 22 15.61 -7.23 -25.61
N GLU A 23 16.70 -7.86 -26.06
CA GLU A 23 16.76 -9.29 -26.37
C GLU A 23 17.00 -10.12 -25.10
N ASP A 24 17.95 -9.69 -24.25
CA ASP A 24 18.31 -10.36 -23.00
C ASP A 24 17.17 -10.29 -21.98
N GLN A 25 16.44 -9.17 -21.89
CA GLN A 25 15.26 -9.05 -21.02
C GLN A 25 14.17 -10.07 -21.36
N LYS A 26 14.02 -10.43 -22.65
CA LYS A 26 13.00 -11.38 -23.12
C LYS A 26 13.44 -12.83 -22.98
N ARG A 27 14.74 -13.09 -23.02
CA ARG A 27 15.31 -14.45 -23.07
C ARG A 27 15.71 -14.99 -21.70
N ILE A 28 16.05 -14.11 -20.76
CA ILE A 28 16.82 -14.50 -19.60
C ILE A 28 15.97 -14.44 -18.33
N ILE A 29 15.32 -15.57 -18.04
CA ILE A 29 14.67 -15.88 -16.77
C ILE A 29 15.67 -16.74 -15.97
N ILE A 30 16.37 -16.13 -15.02
CA ILE A 30 17.40 -16.84 -14.25
C ILE A 30 16.87 -17.18 -12.86
N GLU A 31 16.85 -18.47 -12.53
CA GLU A 31 16.52 -18.95 -11.20
C GLU A 31 17.62 -18.59 -10.19
N THR A 32 17.28 -17.88 -9.11
CA THR A 32 18.27 -17.40 -8.14
C THR A 32 18.90 -18.49 -7.28
N SER A 33 18.36 -19.72 -7.28
CA SER A 33 18.87 -20.86 -6.51
C SER A 33 20.23 -21.38 -6.99
N ARG A 34 20.70 -20.94 -8.18
CA ARG A 34 21.95 -21.40 -8.79
C ARG A 34 22.76 -20.27 -9.39
N LEU A 35 22.70 -19.07 -8.80
CA LEU A 35 23.29 -17.89 -9.42
C LEU A 35 24.82 -18.02 -9.61
N GLN A 36 25.26 -18.16 -10.85
CA GLN A 36 26.65 -18.36 -11.27
C GLN A 36 26.96 -17.41 -12.42
N PHE A 37 28.01 -16.59 -12.25
CA PHE A 37 28.54 -15.75 -13.31
C PHE A 37 29.77 -16.40 -13.93
N LYS A 38 29.83 -16.38 -15.25
CA LYS A 38 30.96 -16.86 -16.03
C LYS A 38 31.35 -15.79 -17.05
N VAL A 39 32.63 -15.47 -17.13
CA VAL A 39 33.15 -14.54 -18.14
C VAL A 39 34.25 -15.26 -18.94
N LYS A 40 34.07 -15.36 -20.25
CA LYS A 40 35.10 -15.85 -21.19
C LYS A 40 35.71 -14.66 -21.91
N LEU A 41 37.02 -14.51 -21.78
CA LEU A 41 37.78 -13.52 -22.54
C LEU A 41 38.09 -14.09 -23.92
N LEU A 42 37.74 -13.35 -24.96
CA LEU A 42 38.02 -13.73 -26.34
C LEU A 42 39.34 -13.15 -26.85
N ARG A 43 39.90 -12.15 -26.17
CA ARG A 43 41.17 -11.49 -26.52
C ARG A 43 42.08 -11.28 -25.32
N GLY A 44 43.38 -11.49 -25.49
CA GLY A 44 44.40 -11.38 -24.44
C GLY A 44 44.79 -9.95 -24.02
N LYS A 45 43.89 -8.97 -24.15
CA LYS A 45 44.18 -7.56 -23.81
C LYS A 45 43.85 -7.19 -22.36
N TYR A 46 43.06 -8.00 -21.66
CA TYR A 46 42.61 -7.72 -20.30
C TYR A 46 43.26 -8.69 -19.31
N ASP A 47 43.74 -8.15 -18.19
CA ASP A 47 44.15 -8.95 -17.03
C ASP A 47 42.92 -9.56 -16.36
N ARG A 48 42.89 -10.89 -16.28
CA ARG A 48 41.79 -11.67 -15.73
C ARG A 48 41.54 -11.38 -14.26
N SER A 49 42.58 -11.07 -13.50
CA SER A 49 42.48 -10.76 -12.06
C SER A 49 41.75 -9.44 -11.77
N GLN A 50 41.59 -8.60 -12.79
CA GLN A 50 41.02 -7.26 -12.67
C GLN A 50 39.60 -7.18 -13.23
N ILE A 51 39.03 -8.32 -13.65
CA ILE A 51 37.67 -8.41 -14.17
C ILE A 51 36.71 -8.77 -13.04
N SER A 52 35.63 -8.01 -12.96
CA SER A 52 34.50 -8.31 -12.08
C SER A 52 33.19 -8.13 -12.83
N VAL A 53 32.10 -8.66 -12.27
CA VAL A 53 30.75 -8.40 -12.78
C VAL A 53 30.03 -7.58 -11.74
N MET A 54 29.41 -6.49 -12.14
CA MET A 54 28.58 -5.68 -11.26
C MET A 54 27.11 -5.97 -11.56
N VAL A 55 26.35 -6.28 -10.52
CA VAL A 55 24.93 -6.61 -10.65
C VAL A 55 24.14 -5.68 -9.74
N GLY A 56 23.17 -4.95 -10.30
CA GLY A 56 22.36 -4.00 -9.56
C GLY A 56 20.94 -3.96 -10.10
N ALA A 57 20.03 -3.32 -9.35
CA ALA A 57 18.74 -2.99 -9.93
C ALA A 57 18.96 -2.01 -11.10
N ASP A 58 18.19 -2.18 -12.17
CA ASP A 58 18.37 -1.50 -13.48
C ASP A 58 18.50 0.04 -13.37
N GLU A 59 17.84 0.64 -12.39
CA GLU A 59 17.81 2.09 -12.18
C GLU A 59 18.91 2.61 -11.24
N SER A 60 19.80 1.75 -10.73
CA SER A 60 20.70 2.09 -9.62
C SER A 60 22.10 1.44 -9.70
N LEU A 61 22.81 1.65 -10.81
CA LEU A 61 24.25 1.41 -10.84
C LEU A 61 24.99 2.51 -10.04
N PRO A 62 26.03 2.16 -9.26
CA PRO A 62 26.70 0.85 -9.23
C PRO A 62 25.98 -0.16 -8.33
N GLY A 63 25.74 -1.35 -8.88
CA GLY A 63 25.27 -2.51 -8.14
C GLY A 63 26.34 -3.06 -7.20
N PHE A 64 26.17 -4.30 -6.72
CA PHE A 64 27.22 -4.97 -5.96
C PHE A 64 28.21 -5.66 -6.92
N GLU A 65 29.49 -5.64 -6.55
CA GLU A 65 30.55 -6.32 -7.28
C GLU A 65 30.53 -7.81 -6.95
N VAL A 66 30.27 -8.64 -7.96
CA VAL A 66 30.53 -10.07 -7.99
C VAL A 66 31.99 -10.27 -8.38
N ARG A 67 32.80 -10.72 -7.43
CA ARG A 67 34.20 -11.04 -7.69
C ARG A 67 34.30 -12.44 -8.31
N LEU A 68 35.09 -12.55 -9.37
CA LEU A 68 35.33 -13.80 -10.09
C LEU A 68 36.68 -14.37 -9.61
N TRP A 69 36.74 -15.65 -9.24
CA TRP A 69 37.87 -16.20 -8.46
C TRP A 69 38.56 -17.39 -9.13
N GLU A 70 37.81 -18.26 -9.82
CA GLU A 70 38.38 -19.41 -10.52
C GLU A 70 38.84 -19.00 -11.92
N ASN A 71 40.16 -18.96 -12.12
CA ASN A 71 40.79 -18.59 -13.39
C ASN A 71 41.34 -19.84 -14.08
N THR A 72 40.57 -20.38 -15.03
CA THR A 72 41.05 -21.43 -15.95
C THR A 72 41.64 -20.79 -17.21
N GLU A 73 42.44 -21.51 -18.00
CA GLU A 73 43.05 -20.98 -19.24
C GLU A 73 42.03 -20.36 -20.22
N GLU A 74 40.74 -20.70 -20.13
CA GLU A 74 39.71 -20.15 -21.02
C GLU A 74 38.62 -19.30 -20.33
N GLN A 75 38.40 -19.41 -19.02
CA GLN A 75 37.20 -18.91 -18.36
C GLN A 75 37.48 -18.42 -16.94
N ILE A 76 36.78 -17.36 -16.53
CA ILE A 76 36.73 -16.88 -15.15
C ILE A 76 35.34 -17.17 -14.58
N LEU A 77 35.30 -17.83 -13.41
CA LEU A 77 34.06 -18.27 -12.75
C LEU A 77 33.99 -17.74 -11.30
N VAL A 78 32.77 -17.62 -10.78
CA VAL A 78 32.54 -17.48 -9.33
C VAL A 78 32.53 -18.88 -8.71
N SER A 79 33.31 -19.10 -7.65
CA SER A 79 33.19 -20.32 -6.83
C SER A 79 31.76 -20.48 -6.35
N ARG A 80 31.19 -21.70 -6.43
CA ARG A 80 29.79 -21.96 -6.10
C ARG A 80 29.45 -21.62 -4.64
N GLU A 81 30.39 -21.85 -3.73
CA GLU A 81 30.22 -21.55 -2.30
C GLU A 81 30.27 -20.03 -2.06
N GLU A 82 31.22 -19.33 -2.67
CA GLU A 82 31.40 -17.89 -2.49
C GLU A 82 30.33 -17.05 -3.21
N ALA A 83 29.85 -17.51 -4.37
CA ALA A 83 28.66 -16.97 -5.03
C ALA A 83 27.48 -16.99 -4.07
N THR A 84 27.24 -18.13 -3.42
CA THR A 84 26.14 -18.29 -2.48
C THR A 84 26.28 -17.30 -1.33
N TYR A 85 27.48 -17.09 -0.77
CA TYR A 85 27.71 -16.10 0.30
C TYR A 85 27.61 -14.63 -0.16
N GLN A 86 28.14 -14.27 -1.34
CA GLN A 86 28.11 -12.89 -1.86
C GLN A 86 26.68 -12.46 -2.25
N LEU A 87 25.87 -13.42 -2.67
CA LEU A 87 24.53 -13.20 -3.19
C LEU A 87 23.44 -13.44 -2.12
N ALA A 88 23.74 -14.21 -1.07
CA ALA A 88 22.86 -14.42 0.08
C ALA A 88 22.60 -13.12 0.85
N GLY A 89 21.48 -12.48 0.53
CA GLY A 89 21.04 -11.21 1.12
C GLY A 89 20.91 -10.07 0.12
N GLN A 90 21.38 -10.25 -1.12
CA GLN A 90 21.22 -9.27 -2.19
C GLN A 90 19.83 -9.38 -2.83
N ARG A 91 19.16 -8.24 -3.03
CA ARG A 91 17.81 -8.15 -3.61
C ARG A 91 17.88 -8.27 -5.13
N LEU A 92 18.17 -9.47 -5.61
CA LEU A 92 18.40 -9.73 -7.03
C LEU A 92 17.14 -10.07 -7.82
N LEU A 93 16.02 -10.32 -7.16
CA LEU A 93 14.79 -10.72 -7.83
C LEU A 93 14.14 -9.56 -8.60
N GLY A 94 13.76 -9.80 -9.87
CA GLY A 94 13.22 -8.80 -10.79
C GLY A 94 14.23 -8.32 -11.85
N ARG A 95 14.02 -7.11 -12.38
CA ARG A 95 14.85 -6.50 -13.42
C ARG A 95 16.19 -6.02 -12.84
N CYS A 96 17.29 -6.59 -13.33
CA CYS A 96 18.63 -6.21 -12.89
C CYS A 96 19.53 -5.87 -14.07
N ALA A 97 20.36 -4.84 -13.91
CA ALA A 97 21.49 -4.55 -14.79
C ALA A 97 22.68 -5.43 -14.42
N VAL A 98 23.37 -5.95 -15.43
CA VAL A 98 24.60 -6.72 -15.32
C VAL A 98 25.67 -6.04 -16.17
N ASP A 99 26.75 -5.61 -15.52
CA ASP A 99 27.87 -4.91 -16.13
C ASP A 99 29.16 -5.70 -15.99
N VAL A 100 29.93 -5.82 -17.07
CA VAL A 100 31.32 -6.27 -16.96
C VAL A 100 32.19 -5.09 -16.54
N CYS A 101 33.00 -5.27 -15.51
CA CYS A 101 33.92 -4.27 -15.01
C CYS A 101 35.38 -4.69 -15.21
N TYR A 102 36.26 -3.72 -15.45
CA TYR A 102 37.72 -3.86 -15.49
C TYR A 102 38.36 -2.79 -14.58
N TYR A 103 39.19 -3.20 -13.63
CA TYR A 103 39.68 -2.33 -12.53
C TYR A 103 38.55 -1.60 -11.79
N GLY A 104 37.43 -2.30 -11.56
CA GLY A 104 36.25 -1.74 -10.87
C GLY A 104 35.49 -0.68 -11.68
N LYS A 105 35.75 -0.54 -12.99
CA LYS A 105 35.02 0.38 -13.88
C LYS A 105 34.26 -0.39 -14.97
N PRO A 106 33.00 -0.02 -15.28
CA PRO A 106 32.24 -0.65 -16.36
C PRO A 106 32.97 -0.59 -17.70
N VAL A 107 32.98 -1.70 -18.41
CA VAL A 107 33.49 -1.79 -19.78
C VAL A 107 32.38 -1.36 -20.74
N PHE A 108 32.65 -0.35 -21.55
CA PHE A 108 31.68 0.19 -22.51
C PHE A 108 31.17 -0.89 -23.47
N GLY A 109 29.85 -1.01 -23.60
CA GLY A 109 29.19 -2.00 -24.47
C GLY A 109 28.97 -3.37 -23.84
N TYR A 110 29.31 -3.57 -22.55
CA TYR A 110 29.09 -4.81 -21.80
C TYR A 110 28.15 -4.60 -20.63
N THR A 111 27.01 -3.98 -20.93
CA THR A 111 25.89 -3.73 -20.01
C THR A 111 24.65 -4.39 -20.58
N SER A 112 23.97 -5.21 -19.77
CA SER A 112 22.70 -5.80 -20.17
C SER A 112 21.69 -5.81 -19.04
N VAL A 113 20.43 -6.08 -19.38
CA VAL A 113 19.31 -6.17 -18.46
C VAL A 113 18.78 -7.60 -18.46
N VAL A 114 18.72 -8.21 -17.29
CA VAL A 114 18.22 -9.58 -17.08
C VAL A 114 17.05 -9.60 -16.09
N TRP A 115 16.26 -10.66 -16.13
CA TRP A 115 15.13 -10.86 -15.21
C TRP A 115 15.36 -12.08 -14.32
N PHE A 116 15.57 -11.85 -13.02
CA PHE A 116 15.73 -12.93 -12.05
C PHE A 116 14.38 -13.35 -11.46
N VAL A 117 14.14 -14.66 -11.41
CA VAL A 117 12.95 -15.24 -10.79
C VAL A 117 13.32 -16.13 -9.61
N PRO A 118 12.45 -16.23 -8.59
CA PRO A 118 12.68 -17.15 -7.50
C PRO A 118 12.52 -18.60 -7.97
N SER A 119 13.15 -19.53 -7.25
CA SER A 119 12.99 -20.98 -7.51
C SER A 119 11.54 -21.44 -7.37
N PRO A 120 11.14 -22.54 -8.02
CA PRO A 120 9.80 -23.11 -7.89
C PRO A 120 9.37 -23.33 -6.44
N GLU A 121 10.27 -23.82 -5.59
CA GLU A 121 10.03 -24.02 -4.16
C GLU A 121 9.67 -22.72 -3.42
N VAL A 122 10.34 -21.61 -3.76
CA VAL A 122 10.03 -20.29 -3.18
C VAL A 122 8.69 -19.77 -3.72
N GLN A 123 8.39 -20.03 -4.99
CA GLN A 123 7.09 -19.67 -5.57
C GLN A 123 5.94 -20.41 -4.90
N GLU A 124 6.09 -21.72 -4.66
CA GLU A 124 5.10 -22.54 -3.94
C GLU A 124 4.85 -22.00 -2.51
N LYS A 125 5.93 -21.66 -1.78
CA LYS A 125 5.81 -21.03 -0.44
C LYS A 125 5.06 -19.69 -0.49
N VAL A 126 5.34 -18.86 -1.49
CA VAL A 126 4.65 -17.58 -1.69
C VAL A 126 3.16 -17.80 -2.01
N LEU A 127 2.85 -18.74 -2.89
CA LEU A 127 1.48 -19.12 -3.25
C LEU A 127 0.71 -19.62 -2.02
N PHE A 128 1.32 -20.50 -1.23
CA PHE A 128 0.73 -21.00 0.01
C PHE A 128 0.36 -19.86 0.98
N MET A 129 1.26 -18.90 1.21
CA MET A 129 0.98 -17.74 2.06
C MET A 129 -0.17 -16.89 1.52
N ARG A 130 -0.22 -16.67 0.20
CA ARG A 130 -1.32 -15.93 -0.45
C ARG A 130 -2.65 -16.64 -0.29
N GLU A 131 -2.70 -17.95 -0.53
CA GLU A 131 -3.92 -18.76 -0.38
C GLU A 131 -4.46 -18.69 1.06
N MET A 132 -3.58 -18.75 2.06
CA MET A 132 -3.95 -18.60 3.48
C MET A 132 -4.59 -17.23 3.76
N PHE A 133 -4.03 -16.15 3.22
CA PHE A 133 -4.61 -14.82 3.37
C PHE A 133 -5.90 -14.64 2.57
N GLU A 134 -6.03 -15.26 1.40
CA GLU A 134 -7.27 -15.25 0.62
C GLU A 134 -8.41 -15.92 1.38
N GLN A 135 -8.11 -17.03 2.06
CA GLN A 135 -9.06 -17.68 2.98
C GLN A 135 -9.43 -16.75 4.14
N ALA A 136 -8.46 -16.16 4.84
CA ALA A 136 -8.72 -15.24 5.95
C ALA A 136 -9.51 -13.98 5.52
N ASN A 137 -9.21 -13.43 4.35
CA ASN A 137 -9.95 -12.32 3.76
C ASN A 137 -11.39 -12.72 3.41
N SER A 138 -11.60 -13.94 2.92
CA SER A 138 -12.95 -14.41 2.56
C SER A 138 -13.88 -14.46 3.76
N THR A 139 -13.38 -14.86 4.94
CA THR A 139 -14.14 -14.83 6.20
C THR A 139 -14.60 -13.41 6.56
N ILE A 140 -13.73 -12.41 6.40
CA ILE A 140 -14.10 -11.01 6.62
C ILE A 140 -15.18 -10.56 5.63
N LEU A 141 -15.04 -10.90 4.35
CA LEU A 141 -16.05 -10.54 3.35
C LEU A 141 -17.41 -11.15 3.68
N ASP A 142 -17.45 -12.39 4.17
CA ASP A 142 -18.68 -13.05 4.61
C ASP A 142 -19.31 -12.34 5.82
N ILE A 143 -18.51 -11.91 6.81
CA ILE A 143 -18.98 -11.13 7.98
C ILE A 143 -19.65 -9.81 7.53
N PHE A 144 -19.05 -9.12 6.56
CA PHE A 144 -19.58 -7.86 6.05
C PHE A 144 -20.66 -8.06 4.96
N GLY A 145 -20.99 -9.30 4.59
CA GLY A 145 -22.00 -9.62 3.57
C GLY A 145 -21.61 -9.16 2.15
N LEU A 146 -20.32 -9.15 1.82
CA LEU A 146 -19.77 -8.63 0.57
C LEU A 146 -19.32 -9.75 -0.37
N ALA A 147 -19.48 -9.54 -1.68
CA ALA A 147 -18.99 -10.47 -2.69
C ALA A 147 -17.45 -10.39 -2.85
N ARG A 148 -16.80 -11.49 -3.21
CA ARG A 148 -15.35 -11.57 -3.47
C ARG A 148 -14.86 -10.59 -4.55
N GLU A 149 -15.70 -10.32 -5.55
CA GLU A 149 -15.39 -9.43 -6.69
C GLU A 149 -15.20 -7.95 -6.28
N THR A 150 -15.67 -7.58 -5.08
CA THR A 150 -15.61 -6.22 -4.55
C THR A 150 -14.18 -5.74 -4.26
N PHE A 151 -13.19 -6.63 -4.22
CA PHE A 151 -11.80 -6.29 -3.83
C PHE A 151 -10.77 -6.42 -4.96
N SER A 152 -11.22 -6.58 -6.22
CA SER A 152 -10.30 -6.56 -7.36
C SER A 152 -9.97 -5.11 -7.74
N PHE A 153 -8.71 -4.70 -7.60
CA PHE A 153 -8.20 -3.46 -8.22
C PHE A 153 -8.05 -3.71 -9.73
N THR A 154 -8.26 -2.77 -10.64
CA THR A 154 -7.96 -3.02 -12.07
C THR A 154 -6.45 -2.95 -12.34
N GLN A 155 -5.95 -3.64 -13.39
CA GLN A 155 -4.52 -3.65 -13.79
C GLN A 155 -3.94 -2.25 -14.09
N ASP A 156 -4.78 -1.27 -14.46
CA ASP A 156 -4.35 0.12 -14.72
C ASP A 156 -4.07 0.94 -13.44
N VAL A 157 -4.59 0.53 -12.28
CA VAL A 157 -4.34 1.19 -10.96
C VAL A 157 -2.99 0.75 -10.38
N ARG A 158 -2.42 -0.29 -10.98
CA ARG A 158 -1.72 -1.36 -10.30
C ARG A 158 -0.21 -1.36 -10.64
N GLY A 159 0.16 -0.87 -11.83
CA GLY A 159 1.56 -0.69 -12.24
C GLY A 159 2.33 0.46 -11.59
N ILE A 160 1.73 1.21 -10.65
CA ILE A 160 2.29 2.51 -10.21
C ILE A 160 2.69 2.52 -8.71
N VAL A 161 2.28 1.53 -7.90
CA VAL A 161 2.37 1.64 -6.43
C VAL A 161 2.71 0.31 -5.69
N GLU A 162 3.75 -0.45 -6.08
CA GLU A 162 4.30 -1.57 -5.27
C GLU A 162 4.89 -1.17 -3.88
N GLY A 163 4.18 -1.32 -2.76
CA GLY A 163 4.83 -1.18 -1.43
C GLY A 163 4.93 0.24 -0.85
N THR A 164 4.07 1.16 -1.31
CA THR A 164 3.68 2.30 -0.48
C THR A 164 2.47 1.84 0.36
N ARG A 165 2.57 1.89 1.70
CA ARG A 165 1.45 1.60 2.64
C ARG A 165 0.38 2.71 2.57
N LEU A 166 -0.12 3.01 1.36
CA LEU A 166 -1.12 4.05 1.08
C LEU A 166 -2.39 3.42 0.53
N GLU A 167 -2.90 2.41 1.22
CA GLU A 167 -4.11 1.70 0.81
C GLU A 167 -5.29 2.68 0.61
N LYS A 168 -5.38 3.74 1.43
CA LYS A 168 -6.36 4.83 1.27
C LYS A 168 -6.22 5.59 -0.06
N PHE A 169 -5.00 5.84 -0.54
CA PHE A 169 -4.78 6.46 -1.86
C PHE A 169 -5.24 5.54 -3.00
N LEU A 170 -4.98 4.23 -2.90
CA LEU A 170 -5.43 3.27 -3.90
C LEU A 170 -6.96 3.24 -4.00
N LEU A 171 -7.66 3.27 -2.87
CA LEU A 171 -9.13 3.36 -2.83
C LEU A 171 -9.62 4.66 -3.49
N LEU A 172 -9.01 5.79 -3.15
CA LEU A 172 -9.34 7.09 -3.73
C LEU A 172 -9.16 7.11 -5.26
N ASN A 173 -8.02 6.62 -5.74
CA ASN A 173 -7.73 6.55 -7.17
C ASN A 173 -8.70 5.60 -7.89
N HIS A 174 -9.07 4.48 -7.27
CA HIS A 174 -10.07 3.54 -7.80
C HIS A 174 -11.47 4.16 -7.88
N PHE A 175 -11.90 4.88 -6.84
CA PHE A 175 -13.13 5.68 -6.86
C PHE A 175 -13.12 6.64 -8.05
N TYR A 176 -12.06 7.43 -8.17
CA TYR A 176 -11.95 8.46 -9.20
C TYR A 176 -12.02 7.85 -10.61
N LEU A 177 -11.28 6.78 -10.86
CA LEU A 177 -11.30 6.07 -12.14
C LEU A 177 -12.69 5.47 -12.46
N GLY A 178 -13.35 4.88 -11.48
CA GLY A 178 -14.72 4.37 -11.63
C GLY A 178 -15.75 5.47 -11.88
N ALA A 179 -15.52 6.67 -11.33
CA ALA A 179 -16.38 7.84 -11.47
C ALA A 179 -16.05 8.70 -12.71
N MET A 180 -15.01 8.36 -13.50
CA MET A 180 -14.60 9.13 -14.69
C MET A 180 -15.72 9.49 -15.67
N PRO A 181 -16.70 8.61 -15.97
CA PRO A 181 -17.82 8.98 -16.83
C PRO A 181 -18.60 10.20 -16.32
N PHE A 182 -18.68 10.39 -15.00
CA PHE A 182 -19.31 11.56 -14.38
C PHE A 182 -18.45 12.81 -14.49
N PHE A 183 -17.15 12.70 -14.24
CA PHE A 183 -16.20 13.81 -14.38
C PHE A 183 -16.06 14.31 -15.82
N ARG A 184 -16.47 13.52 -16.82
CA ARG A 184 -16.49 13.92 -18.23
C ARG A 184 -17.78 14.60 -18.68
N LEU A 185 -18.81 14.67 -17.83
CA LEU A 185 -20.06 15.37 -18.18
C LEU A 185 -19.82 16.86 -18.37
N ARG A 186 -20.41 17.43 -19.41
CA ARG A 186 -20.57 18.87 -19.58
C ARG A 186 -21.82 19.36 -18.83
N ALA A 187 -21.90 20.66 -18.60
CA ALA A 187 -23.01 21.27 -17.85
C ALA A 187 -24.38 20.92 -18.46
N GLU A 188 -24.48 20.87 -19.79
CA GLU A 188 -25.72 20.57 -20.51
C GLU A 188 -26.15 19.10 -20.40
N GLN A 189 -25.23 18.23 -19.96
CA GLN A 189 -25.47 16.79 -19.82
C GLN A 189 -25.83 16.40 -18.38
N LEU A 190 -25.79 17.37 -17.45
CA LEU A 190 -26.24 17.17 -16.08
C LEU A 190 -27.76 17.09 -16.01
N ASP A 191 -28.25 16.32 -15.04
CA ASP A 191 -29.68 16.17 -14.82
C ASP A 191 -30.32 17.54 -14.53
N SER A 192 -31.38 17.85 -15.26
CA SER A 192 -32.09 19.12 -15.12
C SER A 192 -33.58 18.93 -15.37
N VAL A 193 -34.38 19.71 -14.65
CA VAL A 193 -35.82 19.75 -14.82
C VAL A 193 -36.19 21.12 -15.35
N LEU A 194 -37.03 21.15 -16.38
CA LEU A 194 -37.58 22.39 -16.90
C LEU A 194 -38.55 22.96 -15.86
N VAL A 195 -38.15 24.02 -15.18
CA VAL A 195 -38.98 24.69 -14.18
C VAL A 195 -39.47 26.00 -14.76
N ARG A 196 -40.77 26.26 -14.59
CA ARG A 196 -41.35 27.57 -14.87
C ARG A 196 -40.86 28.50 -13.76
N THR A 197 -39.78 29.24 -14.03
CA THR A 197 -39.31 30.25 -13.09
C THR A 197 -40.33 31.38 -13.09
N GLY A 198 -41.05 31.51 -11.99
CA GLY A 198 -41.98 32.61 -11.76
C GLY A 198 -41.19 33.89 -11.58
N THR A 199 -40.80 34.54 -12.67
CA THR A 199 -40.60 35.97 -12.61
C THR A 199 -41.99 36.59 -12.66
N ASP A 200 -42.34 37.44 -11.69
CA ASP A 200 -43.50 38.34 -11.76
C ASP A 200 -43.35 39.39 -12.89
N ALA A 201 -42.40 39.18 -13.81
CA ALA A 201 -42.20 39.98 -14.99
C ALA A 201 -43.37 39.77 -15.94
N MET A 202 -44.25 40.77 -15.97
CA MET A 202 -45.36 40.86 -16.90
C MET A 202 -44.84 41.46 -18.21
N ILE A 203 -44.85 40.70 -19.30
CA ILE A 203 -44.47 41.16 -20.65
C ILE A 203 -45.70 41.55 -21.46
N SER A 204 -45.58 42.53 -22.35
CA SER A 204 -46.67 42.88 -23.27
C SER A 204 -47.15 41.66 -24.06
N VAL A 205 -48.45 41.48 -24.21
CA VAL A 205 -49.03 40.35 -24.96
C VAL A 205 -48.49 40.26 -26.38
N GLY A 206 -48.21 41.38 -27.04
CA GLY A 206 -47.60 41.40 -28.37
C GLY A 206 -46.17 40.87 -28.44
N LYS A 207 -45.48 40.73 -27.28
CA LYS A 207 -44.14 40.13 -27.16
C LYS A 207 -44.18 38.72 -26.57
N ALA A 208 -45.36 38.22 -26.17
CA ALA A 208 -45.52 36.95 -25.48
C ALA A 208 -45.90 35.83 -26.45
N TYR A 209 -44.92 35.31 -27.20
CA TYR A 209 -45.13 34.18 -28.11
C TYR A 209 -44.47 32.89 -27.59
N PRO A 210 -45.16 31.73 -27.62
CA PRO A 210 -46.58 31.56 -27.91
C PRO A 210 -47.44 32.08 -26.75
N LEU A 211 -48.60 32.65 -27.11
CA LEU A 211 -49.63 33.06 -26.16
C LEU A 211 -50.50 31.84 -25.85
N THR A 212 -50.50 31.39 -24.60
CA THR A 212 -51.29 30.22 -24.15
C THR A 212 -52.46 30.65 -23.28
N VAL A 213 -53.52 29.84 -23.23
CA VAL A 213 -54.70 30.09 -22.38
C VAL A 213 -54.30 30.22 -20.90
N GLU A 214 -53.33 29.44 -20.45
CA GLU A 214 -52.76 29.53 -19.09
C GLU A 214 -52.18 30.92 -18.78
N LYS A 215 -51.38 31.49 -19.69
CA LYS A 215 -50.77 32.83 -19.53
C LYS A 215 -51.84 33.93 -19.43
N LEU A 216 -52.92 33.80 -20.21
CA LEU A 216 -54.05 34.73 -20.19
C LEU A 216 -54.86 34.63 -18.90
N HIS A 217 -55.14 33.41 -18.45
CA HIS A 217 -55.89 33.15 -17.22
C HIS A 217 -55.13 33.60 -15.97
N GLU A 218 -53.81 33.43 -15.95
CA GLU A 218 -52.95 33.91 -14.87
C GLU A 218 -52.85 35.45 -14.83
N ALA A 219 -52.76 36.11 -15.99
CA ALA A 219 -52.82 37.57 -16.08
C ALA A 219 -54.16 38.13 -15.55
N TYR A 220 -55.27 37.45 -15.85
CA TYR A 220 -56.59 37.79 -15.30
C TYR A 220 -56.63 37.64 -13.78
N ARG A 221 -56.12 36.53 -13.21
CA ARG A 221 -56.03 36.34 -11.76
C ARG A 221 -55.17 37.40 -11.06
N LYS A 222 -54.12 37.91 -11.73
CA LYS A 222 -53.26 38.99 -11.22
C LYS A 222 -53.85 40.41 -11.41
N GLY A 223 -55.07 40.53 -11.93
CA GLY A 223 -55.78 41.81 -12.04
C GLY A 223 -55.27 42.73 -13.17
N GLU A 224 -54.64 42.19 -14.21
CA GLU A 224 -54.20 43.01 -15.34
C GLU A 224 -55.38 43.64 -16.08
N ARG A 225 -55.23 44.91 -16.44
CA ARG A 225 -56.25 45.64 -17.21
C ARG A 225 -56.32 45.05 -18.62
N LEU A 226 -57.54 44.69 -19.04
CA LEU A 226 -57.81 44.29 -20.41
C LEU A 226 -57.66 45.50 -21.33
N ARG A 227 -56.95 45.33 -22.45
CA ARG A 227 -56.85 46.31 -23.52
C ARG A 227 -57.51 45.75 -24.77
N ASN A 228 -58.17 46.65 -25.48
CA ASN A 228 -58.67 46.38 -26.81
C ASN A 228 -57.48 46.29 -27.77
N ILE A 229 -57.25 45.11 -28.37
CA ILE A 229 -56.25 44.97 -29.43
C ILE A 229 -56.96 45.32 -30.75
N GLN A 230 -56.81 46.57 -31.20
CA GLN A 230 -57.22 46.97 -32.54
C GLN A 230 -56.13 46.55 -33.55
N GLY A 231 -56.52 45.73 -34.53
CA GLY A 231 -55.94 45.72 -35.87
C GLY A 231 -54.64 44.93 -36.09
N VAL A 232 -54.77 43.73 -36.66
CA VAL A 232 -53.93 43.36 -37.82
C VAL A 232 -54.73 43.79 -39.06
N PRO A 233 -54.24 44.74 -39.88
CA PRO A 233 -55.06 45.40 -40.90
C PRO A 233 -55.16 44.59 -42.20
N SER A 234 -55.58 43.32 -42.14
CA SER A 234 -55.68 42.52 -43.38
C SER A 234 -56.77 41.47 -43.49
N LEU A 235 -57.72 41.31 -42.56
CA LEU A 235 -58.89 40.44 -42.77
C LEU A 235 -60.13 41.02 -42.06
N GLY A 236 -61.22 41.17 -42.82
CA GLY A 236 -62.47 41.77 -42.38
C GLY A 236 -63.06 41.16 -41.10
N SER A 237 -63.73 42.01 -40.32
CA SER A 237 -64.58 41.66 -39.17
C SER A 237 -64.02 40.56 -38.25
N SER A 238 -62.82 40.77 -37.70
CA SER A 238 -62.37 39.99 -36.55
C SER A 238 -63.01 40.53 -35.27
N PRO A 239 -63.55 39.68 -34.37
CA PRO A 239 -64.13 40.13 -33.12
C PRO A 239 -63.09 40.86 -32.29
N VAL A 240 -63.49 42.00 -31.71
CA VAL A 240 -62.69 42.77 -30.77
C VAL A 240 -62.36 41.90 -29.56
N GLY A 241 -61.16 41.31 -29.56
CA GLY A 241 -60.67 40.50 -28.46
C GLY A 241 -60.09 41.38 -27.37
N TRP A 242 -60.72 41.42 -26.21
CA TRP A 242 -60.14 42.00 -25.01
C TRP A 242 -59.10 41.04 -24.43
N LEU A 243 -57.83 41.43 -24.45
CA LEU A 243 -56.73 40.65 -23.88
C LEU A 243 -56.04 41.46 -22.78
N PRO A 244 -55.46 40.81 -21.75
CA PRO A 244 -54.64 41.49 -20.75
C PRO A 244 -53.54 42.34 -21.41
N ALA A 245 -53.24 43.53 -20.88
CA ALA A 245 -52.16 44.37 -21.42
C ALA A 245 -50.79 43.68 -21.37
N ARG A 246 -50.60 42.84 -20.35
CA ARG A 246 -49.39 42.05 -20.12
C ARG A 246 -49.76 40.65 -19.65
N VAL A 247 -48.90 39.69 -19.94
CA VAL A 247 -49.00 38.31 -19.45
C VAL A 247 -47.71 37.90 -18.73
N PRO A 248 -47.77 36.95 -17.79
CA PRO A 248 -46.58 36.45 -17.11
C PRO A 248 -45.58 35.90 -18.12
N SER A 249 -44.34 36.39 -18.05
CA SER A 249 -43.20 35.81 -18.77
C SER A 249 -42.72 34.57 -18.02
N GLN A 250 -43.41 33.45 -18.21
CA GLN A 250 -42.85 32.16 -17.84
C GLN A 250 -41.85 31.76 -18.93
N ALA A 251 -40.59 32.18 -18.78
CA ALA A 251 -39.50 31.59 -19.52
C ALA A 251 -39.22 30.21 -18.89
N PRO A 252 -39.30 29.11 -19.66
CA PRO A 252 -38.81 27.84 -19.16
C PRO A 252 -37.31 28.00 -18.87
N ALA A 253 -36.91 27.78 -17.63
CA ALA A 253 -35.51 27.75 -17.23
C ALA A 253 -35.16 26.34 -16.79
N LEU A 254 -33.94 25.91 -17.10
CA LEU A 254 -33.41 24.66 -16.59
C LEU A 254 -33.08 24.84 -15.11
N ASN A 255 -33.69 24.02 -14.26
CA ASN A 255 -33.31 23.89 -12.87
C ASN A 255 -32.44 22.64 -12.72
N PHE A 256 -31.18 22.85 -12.32
CA PHE A 256 -30.22 21.78 -12.08
C PHE A 256 -30.27 21.27 -10.63
N ASP A 257 -31.04 21.89 -9.73
CA ASP A 257 -31.18 21.47 -8.33
C ASP A 257 -32.06 20.22 -8.18
N THR A 258 -31.63 19.13 -8.80
CA THR A 258 -32.30 17.83 -8.86
C THR A 258 -31.73 16.87 -7.82
N VAL A 259 -32.50 15.83 -7.45
CA VAL A 259 -32.05 14.84 -6.45
C VAL A 259 -30.71 14.18 -6.83
N PRO A 260 -30.47 13.74 -8.09
CA PRO A 260 -29.17 13.24 -8.50
C PRO A 260 -28.02 14.23 -8.30
N ASN A 261 -28.22 15.51 -8.62
CA ASN A 261 -27.20 16.54 -8.44
C ASN A 261 -26.90 16.84 -6.97
N ARG A 262 -27.93 16.88 -6.11
CA ARG A 262 -27.72 17.04 -4.66
C ARG A 262 -26.95 15.87 -4.05
N ALA A 263 -27.27 14.64 -4.47
CA ALA A 263 -26.57 13.44 -4.04
C ALA A 263 -25.12 13.41 -4.55
N ALA A 264 -24.89 13.75 -5.82
CA ALA A 264 -23.55 13.85 -6.39
C ALA A 264 -22.71 14.92 -5.65
N LEU A 265 -23.29 16.09 -5.37
CA LEU A 265 -22.62 17.14 -4.59
C LEU A 265 -22.21 16.66 -3.20
N LEU A 266 -23.05 15.88 -2.52
CA LEU A 266 -22.73 15.32 -1.21
C LEU A 266 -21.57 14.31 -1.30
N VAL A 267 -21.63 13.39 -2.26
CA VAL A 267 -20.55 12.41 -2.50
C VAL A 267 -19.22 13.11 -2.81
N LEU A 268 -19.23 14.10 -3.70
CA LEU A 268 -18.02 14.84 -4.07
C LEU A 268 -17.40 15.57 -2.87
N LYS A 269 -18.22 16.18 -2.01
CA LYS A 269 -17.73 16.85 -0.80
C LYS A 269 -17.07 15.89 0.18
N GLU A 270 -17.66 14.72 0.37
CA GLU A 270 -17.06 13.68 1.21
C GLU A 270 -15.73 13.21 0.61
N MET A 271 -15.71 12.90 -0.68
CA MET A 271 -14.49 12.46 -1.36
C MET A 271 -13.39 13.54 -1.42
N LEU A 272 -13.76 14.82 -1.41
CA LEU A 272 -12.78 15.91 -1.28
C LEU A 272 -12.09 15.86 0.09
N SER A 273 -12.87 15.71 1.18
CA SER A 273 -12.31 15.57 2.53
C SER A 273 -11.42 14.33 2.66
N GLU A 274 -11.80 13.21 2.04
CA GLU A 274 -10.96 12.00 1.99
C GLU A 274 -9.65 12.24 1.22
N THR A 275 -9.70 13.06 0.17
CA THR A 275 -8.52 13.42 -0.63
C THR A 275 -7.54 14.26 0.19
N GLU A 276 -8.05 15.22 0.96
CA GLU A 276 -7.24 16.04 1.88
C GLU A 276 -6.58 15.19 2.98
N GLU A 277 -7.30 14.23 3.57
CA GLU A 277 -6.73 13.32 4.57
C GLU A 277 -5.59 12.46 3.97
N VAL A 278 -5.79 11.92 2.77
CA VAL A 278 -4.78 11.14 2.06
C VAL A 278 -3.56 11.99 1.70
N GLU A 279 -3.76 13.23 1.27
CA GLU A 279 -2.70 14.18 0.98
C GLU A 279 -1.80 14.42 2.21
N GLU A 280 -2.38 14.68 3.38
CA GLU A 280 -1.62 14.90 4.61
C GLU A 280 -0.85 13.66 5.06
N LEU A 281 -1.43 12.46 4.91
CA LEU A 281 -0.72 11.20 5.17
C LEU A 281 0.50 11.02 4.27
N ILE A 282 0.37 11.36 2.98
CA ILE A 282 1.48 11.27 2.02
C ILE A 282 2.59 12.27 2.37
N LYS A 283 2.23 13.51 2.73
CA LYS A 283 3.19 14.55 3.13
C LYS A 283 3.96 14.15 4.40
N LEU A 284 3.27 13.62 5.40
CA LEU A 284 3.89 13.14 6.65
C LEU A 284 4.88 12.01 6.39
N GLU A 285 4.54 11.08 5.50
CA GLU A 285 5.44 9.98 5.17
C GLU A 285 6.66 10.48 4.36
N LEU A 286 6.48 11.47 3.48
CA LEU A 286 7.58 12.11 2.77
C LEU A 286 8.55 12.82 3.72
N SER A 287 8.04 13.55 4.72
CA SER A 287 8.91 14.23 5.69
C SER A 287 9.71 13.24 6.54
N ARG A 288 9.10 12.14 6.98
CA ARG A 288 9.79 11.06 7.70
C ARG A 288 10.94 10.45 6.90
N LEU A 289 10.75 10.26 5.59
CA LEU A 289 11.81 9.73 4.72
C LEU A 289 12.98 10.69 4.56
N GLU A 290 12.71 12.00 4.50
CA GLU A 290 13.76 13.02 4.44
C GLU A 290 14.61 13.03 5.71
N GLU A 291 14.00 12.85 6.88
CA GLU A 291 14.71 12.71 8.17
C GLU A 291 15.55 11.41 8.22
N GLN A 292 15.01 10.29 7.71
CA GLN A 292 15.69 8.99 7.71
C GLN A 292 16.89 8.92 6.75
N LYS A 293 16.90 9.69 5.66
CA LYS A 293 17.99 9.71 4.67
C LYS A 293 19.33 10.14 5.27
N VAL A 294 19.32 10.90 6.37
CA VAL A 294 20.53 11.36 7.08
C VAL A 294 21.27 10.20 7.79
N TYR A 295 20.58 9.11 8.13
CA TYR A 295 21.10 8.09 9.06
C TYR A 295 21.44 6.74 8.42
N PHE A 296 21.00 6.44 7.20
CA PHE A 296 21.12 5.08 6.62
C PHE A 296 21.80 5.08 5.23
N GLY A 297 23.14 5.02 5.23
CA GLY A 297 23.96 5.04 4.01
C GLY A 297 23.80 3.85 3.05
N GLY A 298 23.11 2.76 3.46
CA GLY A 298 22.82 1.60 2.60
C GLY A 298 21.38 1.50 2.09
N LEU A 299 20.47 2.36 2.55
CA LEU A 299 19.04 2.35 2.19
C LEU A 299 18.64 3.52 1.26
N ALA A 300 19.59 4.36 0.86
CA ALA A 300 19.32 5.61 0.14
C ALA A 300 18.49 5.41 -1.14
N LEU A 301 18.84 4.45 -1.99
CA LEU A 301 18.11 4.14 -3.23
C LEU A 301 16.68 3.67 -2.98
N PHE A 302 16.47 2.91 -1.91
CA PHE A 302 15.14 2.47 -1.51
C PHE A 302 14.29 3.63 -0.97
N LEU A 303 14.88 4.49 -0.15
CA LEU A 303 14.23 5.68 0.36
C LEU A 303 13.88 6.64 -0.78
N ASP A 304 14.76 6.76 -1.78
CA ASP A 304 14.55 7.57 -2.99
C ASP A 304 13.43 6.98 -3.85
N TYR A 305 13.43 5.67 -4.12
CA TYR A 305 12.33 4.99 -4.83
C TYR A 305 10.98 5.15 -4.11
N LYS A 306 10.95 4.99 -2.78
CA LYS A 306 9.74 5.21 -1.97
C LYS A 306 9.29 6.67 -2.03
N LYS A 307 10.24 7.61 -2.00
CA LYS A 307 10.00 9.05 -2.11
C LYS A 307 9.39 9.42 -3.46
N GLU A 308 9.98 8.97 -4.57
CA GLU A 308 9.46 9.23 -5.93
C GLU A 308 8.01 8.77 -6.08
N ARG A 309 7.69 7.62 -5.50
CA ARG A 309 6.33 7.07 -5.58
C ARG A 309 5.33 7.76 -4.68
N LEU A 310 5.77 8.22 -3.52
CA LEU A 310 4.98 9.12 -2.69
C LEU A 310 4.74 10.46 -3.39
N GLN A 311 5.75 11.00 -4.08
CA GLN A 311 5.61 12.22 -4.88
C GLN A 311 4.65 12.04 -6.06
N TYR A 312 4.71 10.89 -6.76
CA TYR A 312 3.74 10.55 -7.79
C TYR A 312 2.32 10.48 -7.21
N ALA A 313 2.15 9.74 -6.09
CA ALA A 313 0.87 9.59 -5.43
C ALA A 313 0.30 10.95 -4.99
N LEU A 314 1.14 11.83 -4.43
CA LEU A 314 0.80 13.21 -4.09
C LEU A 314 0.33 13.99 -5.31
N GLY A 315 1.12 13.97 -6.40
CA GLY A 315 0.76 14.66 -7.65
C GLY A 315 -0.54 14.15 -8.26
N ARG A 316 -0.85 12.85 -8.11
CA ARG A 316 -2.14 12.28 -8.52
C ARG A 316 -3.27 12.69 -7.58
N CYS A 317 -3.04 12.68 -6.27
CA CYS A 317 -3.99 13.10 -5.24
C CYS A 317 -4.45 14.56 -5.49
N LEU A 318 -3.50 15.46 -5.73
CA LEU A 318 -3.76 16.88 -6.03
C LEU A 318 -4.60 17.07 -7.30
N ARG A 319 -4.36 16.26 -8.34
CA ARG A 319 -5.19 16.30 -9.56
C ARG A 319 -6.62 15.84 -9.30
N ILE A 320 -6.79 14.76 -8.53
CA ILE A 320 -8.12 14.26 -8.14
C ILE A 320 -8.85 15.33 -7.32
N ALA A 321 -8.18 15.96 -6.35
CA ALA A 321 -8.73 17.06 -5.55
C ALA A 321 -9.24 18.20 -6.44
N ALA A 322 -8.41 18.65 -7.39
CA ALA A 322 -8.76 19.73 -8.31
C ALA A 322 -10.00 19.40 -9.15
N GLU A 323 -10.10 18.19 -9.70
CA GLU A 323 -11.26 17.79 -10.52
C GLU A 323 -12.54 17.63 -9.69
N ILE A 324 -12.44 17.12 -8.46
CA ILE A 324 -13.56 17.07 -7.51
C ILE A 324 -14.02 18.50 -7.19
N GLN A 325 -13.08 19.39 -6.89
CA GLN A 325 -13.34 20.78 -6.54
C GLN A 325 -14.01 21.55 -7.70
N GLU A 326 -13.50 21.39 -8.93
CA GLU A 326 -14.09 21.98 -10.13
C GLU A 326 -15.55 21.50 -10.31
N ARG A 327 -15.80 20.21 -10.08
CA ARG A 327 -17.13 19.63 -10.22
C ARG A 327 -18.10 20.12 -9.13
N ILE A 328 -17.62 20.28 -7.90
CA ILE A 328 -18.38 20.90 -6.80
C ILE A 328 -18.75 22.34 -7.17
N HIS A 329 -17.79 23.13 -7.65
CA HIS A 329 -18.02 24.51 -8.07
C HIS A 329 -19.03 24.60 -9.21
N LEU A 330 -18.95 23.73 -10.20
CA LEU A 330 -19.93 23.69 -11.29
C LEU A 330 -21.35 23.43 -10.76
N LEU A 331 -21.56 22.42 -9.91
CA LEU A 331 -22.88 22.12 -9.35
C LEU A 331 -23.41 23.28 -8.51
N GLN A 332 -22.55 23.91 -7.70
CA GLN A 332 -22.93 25.10 -6.92
C GLN A 332 -23.29 26.30 -7.81
N HIS A 333 -22.53 26.53 -8.89
CA HIS A 333 -22.79 27.59 -9.86
C HIS A 333 -24.12 27.39 -10.59
N LEU A 334 -24.49 26.12 -10.86
CA LEU A 334 -25.79 25.74 -11.42
C LEU A 334 -26.96 25.79 -10.40
N GLY A 335 -26.70 26.23 -9.16
CA GLY A 335 -27.72 26.44 -8.12
C GLY A 335 -28.10 25.18 -7.33
N VAL A 336 -27.30 24.10 -7.42
CA VAL A 336 -27.54 22.85 -6.68
C VAL A 336 -27.29 23.06 -5.20
N LYS A 337 -28.27 22.72 -4.36
CA LYS A 337 -28.16 22.86 -2.91
C LYS A 337 -27.66 21.56 -2.27
N PRO A 338 -26.92 21.62 -1.16
CA PRO A 338 -26.62 20.42 -0.38
C PRO A 338 -27.93 19.79 0.12
N GLY A 339 -28.08 18.49 -0.09
CA GLY A 339 -29.27 17.73 0.31
C GLY A 339 -28.90 16.35 0.84
N ARG A 340 -29.84 15.69 1.53
CA ARG A 340 -29.64 14.33 2.05
C ARG A 340 -29.73 13.31 0.91
N LEU A 341 -28.90 12.26 0.97
CA LEU A 341 -29.13 11.02 0.24
C LEU A 341 -30.50 10.47 0.65
N ARG A 342 -31.38 10.22 -0.34
CA ARG A 342 -32.62 9.46 -0.14
C ARG A 342 -32.48 8.12 -0.84
N ASP A 343 -32.97 7.07 -0.20
CA ASP A 343 -32.97 5.69 -0.71
C ASP A 343 -33.99 5.50 -1.84
N ASN A 344 -33.80 6.15 -2.98
CA ASN A 344 -34.66 5.94 -4.14
C ASN A 344 -33.84 5.52 -5.37
N PRO A 345 -33.68 4.21 -5.62
CA PRO A 345 -32.85 3.67 -6.69
C PRO A 345 -33.40 3.98 -8.10
N LYS A 346 -34.66 4.43 -8.22
CA LYS A 346 -35.30 4.74 -9.52
C LYS A 346 -34.81 6.05 -10.16
N LEU A 347 -34.02 6.87 -9.45
CA LEU A 347 -33.60 8.19 -9.90
C LEU A 347 -32.33 8.20 -10.78
N TRP A 348 -31.66 7.06 -10.97
CA TRP A 348 -30.30 7.01 -11.53
C TRP A 348 -30.35 6.68 -13.03
N GLN A 349 -31.02 7.50 -13.84
CA GLN A 349 -31.29 7.14 -15.24
C GLN A 349 -30.04 7.26 -16.14
N SER A 350 -29.13 8.22 -15.87
CA SER A 350 -27.92 8.38 -16.69
C SER A 350 -26.79 7.43 -16.27
N PHE A 351 -26.08 6.90 -17.27
CA PHE A 351 -24.91 6.04 -17.08
C PHE A 351 -23.84 6.70 -16.19
N ALA A 352 -23.65 8.01 -16.34
CA ALA A 352 -22.65 8.77 -15.61
C ALA A 352 -22.97 8.89 -14.10
N TYR A 353 -24.22 9.17 -13.70
CA TYR A 353 -24.58 9.14 -12.26
C TYR A 353 -24.46 7.73 -11.68
N ARG A 354 -24.85 6.69 -12.44
CA ARG A 354 -24.65 5.30 -12.00
C ARG A 354 -23.18 4.99 -11.76
N ALA A 355 -22.28 5.46 -12.62
CA ALA A 355 -20.84 5.27 -12.47
C ALA A 355 -20.33 5.93 -11.17
N LEU A 356 -20.68 7.19 -10.91
CA LEU A 356 -20.30 7.89 -9.68
C LEU A 356 -20.79 7.16 -8.43
N PHE A 357 -22.09 6.84 -8.35
CA PHE A 357 -22.66 6.23 -7.15
C PHE A 357 -22.20 4.78 -6.96
N LYS A 358 -22.01 4.03 -8.06
CA LYS A 358 -21.41 2.69 -7.99
C LYS A 358 -19.98 2.78 -7.46
N ALA A 359 -19.16 3.69 -7.99
CA ALA A 359 -17.79 3.88 -7.54
C ALA A 359 -17.73 4.29 -6.07
N TYR A 360 -18.59 5.21 -5.63
CA TYR A 360 -18.69 5.64 -4.24
C TYR A 360 -19.14 4.52 -3.30
N ASN A 361 -20.14 3.73 -3.68
CA ASN A 361 -20.58 2.59 -2.88
C ASN A 361 -19.46 1.53 -2.75
N ILE A 362 -18.76 1.23 -3.85
CA ILE A 362 -17.59 0.34 -3.83
C ILE A 362 -16.52 0.91 -2.88
N TYR A 363 -16.19 2.20 -3.00
CA TYR A 363 -15.24 2.88 -2.12
C TYR A 363 -15.62 2.74 -0.65
N ARG A 364 -16.88 3.00 -0.29
CA ARG A 364 -17.36 2.88 1.10
C ARG A 364 -17.21 1.46 1.65
N HIS A 365 -17.60 0.45 0.86
CA HIS A 365 -17.45 -0.95 1.26
C HIS A 365 -15.97 -1.32 1.41
N GLN A 366 -15.13 -0.93 0.46
CA GLN A 366 -13.70 -1.18 0.50
C GLN A 366 -13.04 -0.47 1.69
N LYS A 367 -13.41 0.79 1.99
CA LYS A 367 -12.89 1.55 3.13
C LYS A 367 -13.20 0.88 4.48
N LEU A 368 -14.36 0.25 4.63
CA LEU A 368 -14.73 -0.48 5.83
C LEU A 368 -13.94 -1.79 6.01
N VAL A 369 -13.68 -2.50 4.91
CA VAL A 369 -13.04 -3.83 4.94
C VAL A 369 -11.53 -3.76 4.95
N LEU A 370 -10.95 -2.76 4.29
CA LEU A 370 -9.51 -2.62 4.08
C LEU A 370 -8.65 -2.74 5.35
N PRO A 371 -9.04 -2.18 6.52
CA PRO A 371 -8.29 -2.38 7.76
C PRO A 371 -8.17 -3.85 8.16
N HIS A 372 -9.08 -4.71 7.70
CA HIS A 372 -9.22 -6.10 8.12
C HIS A 372 -8.71 -7.12 7.08
N VAL A 373 -8.17 -6.70 5.94
CA VAL A 373 -7.74 -7.63 4.87
C VAL A 373 -6.32 -7.37 4.40
N VAL A 374 -5.67 -8.42 3.90
CA VAL A 374 -4.33 -8.36 3.27
C VAL A 374 -4.47 -8.45 1.76
N LEU A 375 -3.87 -7.53 1.00
CA LEU A 375 -3.88 -7.59 -0.46
C LEU A 375 -2.95 -8.71 -0.97
N THR A 376 -3.49 -9.87 -1.32
CA THR A 376 -2.74 -11.09 -1.69
C THR A 376 -2.28 -11.16 -3.15
N GLY A 377 -2.70 -10.19 -3.97
CA GLY A 377 -2.43 -10.22 -5.41
C GLY A 377 -0.93 -10.28 -5.75
N GLY A 378 -0.61 -10.90 -6.88
CA GLY A 378 0.76 -11.04 -7.39
C GLY A 378 1.53 -9.72 -7.60
N GLU A 379 0.82 -8.60 -7.58
CA GLU A 379 1.35 -7.24 -7.72
C GLU A 379 1.47 -6.51 -6.36
N GLY A 380 0.76 -6.96 -5.32
CA GLY A 380 0.89 -6.46 -3.94
C GLY A 380 2.09 -7.08 -3.21
N TYR A 381 2.37 -8.35 -3.52
CA TYR A 381 3.57 -9.06 -3.11
C TYR A 381 4.24 -9.70 -4.32
N SER A 382 4.87 -8.90 -5.17
CA SER A 382 5.63 -9.42 -6.32
C SER A 382 6.68 -10.45 -5.89
N LEU A 383 7.16 -11.25 -6.84
CA LEU A 383 8.22 -12.24 -6.59
C LEU A 383 9.60 -11.58 -6.43
N GLN A 384 9.66 -10.47 -5.68
CA GLN A 384 10.85 -9.72 -5.31
C GLN A 384 11.20 -10.00 -3.84
N THR A 385 12.49 -9.98 -3.48
CA THR A 385 12.97 -10.38 -2.14
C THR A 385 12.29 -9.61 -1.01
N ARG A 386 12.08 -8.29 -1.17
CA ARG A 386 11.42 -7.46 -0.17
C ARG A 386 9.95 -7.82 -0.02
N SER A 387 9.24 -7.98 -1.13
CA SER A 387 7.83 -8.39 -1.15
C SER A 387 7.63 -9.75 -0.50
N ILE A 388 8.52 -10.72 -0.77
CA ILE A 388 8.50 -12.04 -0.14
C ILE A 388 8.75 -11.93 1.38
N ASN A 389 9.74 -11.14 1.81
CA ASN A 389 10.00 -10.89 3.22
C ASN A 389 8.79 -10.27 3.93
N SER A 390 8.20 -9.22 3.37
CA SER A 390 7.02 -8.56 3.95
C SER A 390 5.83 -9.52 4.04
N LEU A 391 5.59 -10.32 2.99
CA LEU A 391 4.52 -11.33 3.00
C LEU A 391 4.75 -12.36 4.11
N TYR A 392 5.99 -12.82 4.25
CA TYR A 392 6.39 -13.79 5.27
C TYR A 392 6.23 -13.23 6.68
N GLU A 393 6.67 -12.00 6.93
CA GLU A 393 6.49 -11.27 8.19
C GLU A 393 5.02 -11.21 8.64
N ILE A 394 4.13 -10.79 7.73
CA ILE A 394 2.69 -10.71 8.01
C ILE A 394 2.13 -12.12 8.25
N TRP A 395 2.59 -13.12 7.51
CA TRP A 395 2.13 -14.50 7.66
C TRP A 395 2.55 -15.10 9.00
N VAL A 396 3.79 -14.87 9.43
CA VAL A 396 4.28 -15.27 10.76
C VAL A 396 3.47 -14.58 11.85
N THR A 397 3.22 -13.27 11.72
CA THR A 397 2.41 -12.49 12.67
C THR A 397 1.00 -13.06 12.81
N TYR A 398 0.32 -13.25 11.68
CA TYR A 398 -1.00 -13.87 11.63
C TYR A 398 -1.00 -15.26 12.28
N LEU A 399 -0.04 -16.12 11.92
CA LEU A 399 0.00 -17.50 12.41
C LEU A 399 0.26 -17.56 13.92
N ILE A 400 1.21 -16.77 14.43
CA ILE A 400 1.51 -16.74 15.86
C ILE A 400 0.30 -16.22 16.64
N LEU A 401 -0.31 -15.10 16.23
CA LEU A 401 -1.49 -14.55 16.91
C LEU A 401 -2.66 -15.54 16.92
N LYS A 402 -2.94 -16.16 15.77
CA LYS A 402 -3.97 -17.20 15.64
C LYS A 402 -3.71 -18.35 16.61
N LEU A 403 -2.49 -18.88 16.64
CA LEU A 403 -2.11 -20.00 17.50
C LEU A 403 -2.17 -19.67 18.99
N LEU A 404 -1.77 -18.44 19.38
CA LEU A 404 -1.89 -17.97 20.76
C LEU A 404 -3.33 -18.11 21.26
N VAL A 405 -4.29 -17.65 20.46
CA VAL A 405 -5.70 -17.65 20.84
C VAL A 405 -6.35 -19.02 20.68
N GLU A 406 -6.21 -19.65 19.51
CA GLU A 406 -7.00 -20.84 19.17
C GLU A 406 -6.46 -22.14 19.79
N ARG A 407 -5.16 -22.22 20.09
CA ARG A 407 -4.53 -23.47 20.53
C ARG A 407 -3.71 -23.36 21.80
N LEU A 408 -3.17 -22.19 22.12
CA LEU A 408 -2.35 -21.97 23.30
C LEU A 408 -3.11 -21.37 24.49
N GLY A 409 -4.41 -21.09 24.33
CA GLY A 409 -5.32 -20.75 25.43
C GLY A 409 -5.30 -19.29 25.87
N PHE A 410 -4.72 -18.39 25.08
CA PHE A 410 -4.84 -16.95 25.33
C PHE A 410 -6.28 -16.50 25.04
N THR A 411 -6.82 -15.64 25.89
CA THR A 411 -8.18 -15.13 25.74
C THR A 411 -8.18 -13.69 25.24
N LYS A 412 -9.07 -13.38 24.30
CA LYS A 412 -9.23 -12.04 23.73
C LYS A 412 -9.80 -11.10 24.81
N VAL A 413 -9.27 -9.89 24.90
CA VAL A 413 -9.80 -8.84 25.81
C VAL A 413 -10.52 -7.78 24.96
N GLU A 414 -11.78 -7.52 25.24
CA GLU A 414 -12.53 -6.44 24.58
C GLU A 414 -12.17 -5.09 25.19
N THR A 415 -11.11 -4.48 24.66
CA THR A 415 -10.66 -3.07 24.79
C THR A 415 -10.49 -2.47 26.20
N MET A 416 -9.26 -2.02 26.47
CA MET A 416 -8.99 -0.84 27.32
C MET A 416 -8.60 0.35 26.44
N GLU A 417 -8.63 1.57 26.97
CA GLU A 417 -8.18 2.78 26.27
C GLU A 417 -6.76 2.59 25.70
N GLY A 418 -6.59 2.82 24.39
CA GLY A 418 -5.28 2.77 23.71
C GLY A 418 -4.94 1.47 22.96
N THR A 419 -5.73 0.39 23.09
CA THR A 419 -5.58 -0.83 22.27
C THR A 419 -6.67 -0.94 21.20
N GLY A 420 -6.33 -1.45 20.01
CA GLY A 420 -7.30 -1.63 18.93
C GLY A 420 -8.30 -2.76 19.24
N LYS A 421 -9.50 -2.71 18.63
CA LYS A 421 -10.44 -3.85 18.68
C LYS A 421 -9.74 -5.09 18.12
N PHE A 422 -9.85 -6.22 18.82
CA PHE A 422 -9.24 -7.47 18.37
C PHE A 422 -9.76 -7.85 16.97
N PRO A 423 -8.88 -8.13 15.99
CA PRO A 423 -9.29 -8.46 14.62
C PRO A 423 -9.94 -9.85 14.57
N GLU A 424 -11.10 -9.96 13.93
CA GLU A 424 -11.87 -11.20 13.87
C GLU A 424 -11.14 -12.31 13.10
N ASN A 425 -10.28 -11.95 12.16
CA ASN A 425 -9.48 -12.87 11.35
C ASN A 425 -8.00 -12.92 11.76
N TYR A 426 -7.62 -12.38 12.92
CA TYR A 426 -6.22 -12.37 13.41
C TYR A 426 -5.22 -11.60 12.52
N ILE A 427 -5.68 -10.86 11.52
CA ILE A 427 -4.82 -10.00 10.71
C ILE A 427 -4.63 -8.69 11.45
N LEU A 428 -3.37 -8.37 11.76
CA LEU A 428 -2.97 -7.06 12.29
C LEU A 428 -2.28 -6.24 11.20
N LYS A 429 -2.52 -4.93 11.21
CA LYS A 429 -1.73 -3.97 10.43
C LYS A 429 -0.51 -3.54 11.23
N SER A 430 0.55 -3.17 10.52
CA SER A 430 1.79 -2.75 11.18
C SER A 430 1.56 -1.52 12.07
N GLY A 431 2.19 -1.52 13.23
CA GLY A 431 1.99 -0.56 14.31
C GLY A 431 0.80 -0.87 15.22
N GLU A 432 -0.04 -1.85 14.88
CA GLU A 432 -1.20 -2.21 15.72
C GLU A 432 -0.79 -3.06 16.91
N THR A 433 -1.58 -2.91 17.98
CA THR A 433 -1.43 -3.64 19.23
C THR A 433 -2.78 -4.21 19.65
N VAL A 434 -2.78 -5.47 20.07
CA VAL A 434 -3.93 -6.13 20.67
C VAL A 434 -3.62 -6.62 22.07
N GLU A 435 -4.62 -6.52 22.94
CA GLU A 435 -4.54 -7.03 24.30
C GLU A 435 -5.14 -8.44 24.39
N LEU A 436 -4.39 -9.32 25.04
CA LEU A 436 -4.74 -10.69 25.35
C LEU A 436 -4.59 -10.92 26.85
N ARG A 437 -5.22 -11.98 27.34
CA ARG A 437 -4.95 -12.51 28.68
C ARG A 437 -4.34 -13.90 28.55
N SER A 438 -3.17 -14.10 29.19
CA SER A 438 -2.47 -15.38 29.16
C SER A 438 -3.27 -16.48 29.87
N PRO A 439 -2.97 -17.77 29.64
CA PRO A 439 -3.58 -18.87 30.40
C PRO A 439 -3.39 -18.77 31.92
N ARG A 440 -2.36 -18.02 32.35
CA ARG A 440 -2.08 -17.73 33.77
C ARG A 440 -2.83 -16.50 34.29
N GLY A 441 -3.60 -15.82 33.44
CA GLY A 441 -4.36 -14.63 33.79
C GLY A 441 -3.58 -13.32 33.67
N GLU A 442 -2.32 -13.35 33.22
CA GLU A 442 -1.47 -12.17 33.02
C GLU A 442 -1.98 -11.32 31.86
N ARG A 443 -1.72 -10.00 31.94
CA ARG A 443 -2.01 -9.08 30.84
C ARG A 443 -0.92 -9.22 29.78
N VAL A 444 -1.33 -9.36 28.52
CA VAL A 444 -0.41 -9.58 27.40
C VAL A 444 -0.70 -8.60 26.29
N LEU A 445 0.31 -7.82 25.90
CA LEU A 445 0.23 -6.97 24.72
C LEU A 445 0.96 -7.65 23.58
N PHE A 446 0.24 -7.91 22.48
CA PHE A 446 0.81 -8.41 21.25
C PHE A 446 0.90 -7.25 20.26
N HIS A 447 2.12 -6.91 19.87
CA HIS A 447 2.40 -5.82 18.94
C HIS A 447 2.92 -6.37 17.61
N TYR A 448 2.46 -5.77 16.51
CA TYR A 448 3.02 -5.99 15.18
C TYR A 448 3.79 -4.73 14.73
N ASP A 449 5.08 -4.86 14.38
CA ASP A 449 5.98 -3.77 13.94
C ASP A 449 6.10 -2.68 15.05
N ARG A 450 6.54 -3.09 16.25
CA ARG A 450 6.61 -2.20 17.44
C ARG A 450 7.84 -1.31 17.38
N GLN A 451 7.64 -0.01 17.20
CA GLN A 451 8.73 0.96 17.29
C GLN A 451 9.01 1.40 18.73
N TYR A 452 10.08 0.89 19.34
CA TYR A 452 10.53 1.33 20.66
C TYR A 452 11.22 2.72 20.59
N PRO A 453 10.85 3.67 21.45
CA PRO A 453 11.44 5.00 21.44
C PRO A 453 12.85 4.99 22.04
N PRO A 454 13.72 5.94 21.66
CA PRO A 454 15.05 6.06 22.25
C PRO A 454 14.95 6.49 23.73
N LEU A 455 15.37 5.64 24.67
CA LEU A 455 15.31 5.96 26.11
C LEU A 455 16.28 7.07 26.51
N GLU A 456 17.37 7.25 25.76
CA GLU A 456 18.35 8.31 26.02
C GLU A 456 17.81 9.71 25.66
N ASN A 457 16.65 9.81 25.01
CA ASN A 457 16.00 11.08 24.74
C ASN A 457 15.37 11.64 26.03
N VAL A 458 15.77 12.85 26.41
CA VAL A 458 15.26 13.57 27.60
C VAL A 458 13.75 13.80 27.60
N PHE A 459 13.10 13.77 26.43
CA PHE A 459 11.66 13.91 26.29
C PHE A 459 10.92 12.57 26.21
N CYS A 460 11.63 11.43 26.31
CA CYS A 460 11.01 10.12 26.30
C CYS A 460 10.27 9.89 27.62
N THR A 461 8.95 9.72 27.54
CA THR A 461 8.08 9.42 28.69
C THR A 461 7.84 7.93 28.87
N GLU A 462 8.30 7.09 27.95
CA GLU A 462 8.13 5.64 28.02
C GLU A 462 9.16 5.02 28.98
N GLN A 463 8.74 3.99 29.73
CA GLN A 463 9.60 3.20 30.61
C GLN A 463 10.36 2.11 29.85
N VAL A 464 9.78 1.58 28.77
CA VAL A 464 10.42 0.60 27.88
C VAL A 464 10.84 1.30 26.60
N GLY A 465 12.09 1.11 26.20
CA GLY A 465 12.56 1.66 24.94
C GLY A 465 13.90 1.10 24.52
N TYR A 466 14.51 1.80 23.58
CA TYR A 466 15.69 1.36 22.86
C TYR A 466 16.94 2.15 23.23
N VAL A 467 18.07 1.46 23.29
CA VAL A 467 19.41 1.99 23.50
C VAL A 467 20.37 1.37 22.48
N PRO A 468 21.07 2.17 21.65
CA PRO A 468 22.10 1.67 20.76
C PRO A 468 23.20 0.95 21.56
N ARG A 469 23.67 -0.20 21.06
CA ARG A 469 24.80 -0.91 21.68
C ARG A 469 25.85 -1.34 20.68
N ARG A 470 27.12 -1.34 21.12
CA ARG A 470 28.23 -1.93 20.39
C ARG A 470 28.47 -3.33 20.92
N ILE A 471 28.15 -4.34 20.11
CA ILE A 471 28.32 -5.74 20.50
C ILE A 471 29.78 -6.18 20.21
N PRO A 472 30.44 -6.90 21.13
CA PRO A 472 31.78 -7.42 20.89
C PRO A 472 31.83 -8.26 19.61
N GLY A 473 32.78 -7.97 18.73
CA GLY A 473 32.92 -8.63 17.43
C GLY A 473 32.24 -7.91 16.26
N GLU A 474 31.31 -6.99 16.52
CA GLU A 474 30.71 -6.14 15.48
C GLU A 474 31.44 -4.79 15.37
N MET A 475 31.69 -4.36 14.13
CA MET A 475 32.39 -3.09 13.87
C MET A 475 31.50 -1.87 14.10
N HIS A 476 30.17 -2.05 14.04
CA HIS A 476 29.19 -0.96 14.06
C HIS A 476 28.30 -1.03 15.30
N TRP A 477 27.70 0.12 15.62
CA TRP A 477 26.62 0.18 16.60
C TRP A 477 25.39 -0.55 16.05
N ILE A 478 24.70 -1.29 16.93
CA ILE A 478 23.49 -2.03 16.60
C ILE A 478 22.30 -1.23 17.06
N HIS A 479 21.38 -1.00 16.11
CA HIS A 479 20.21 -0.13 16.30
C HIS A 479 18.86 -0.85 16.21
N LYS A 480 18.77 -2.03 16.83
CA LYS A 480 17.56 -2.87 16.77
C LYS A 480 16.49 -2.33 17.73
N ASN A 481 15.47 -1.66 17.19
CA ASN A 481 14.40 -1.03 17.96
C ASN A 481 12.99 -1.31 17.43
N ASN A 482 12.87 -2.07 16.36
CA ASN A 482 11.60 -2.30 15.68
C ASN A 482 11.43 -3.78 15.33
N PRO A 483 11.11 -4.65 16.31
CA PRO A 483 10.81 -6.04 16.04
C PRO A 483 9.49 -6.21 15.29
N ASP A 484 9.46 -7.20 14.40
CA ASP A 484 8.25 -7.59 13.68
C ASP A 484 7.13 -7.97 14.66
N ILE A 485 7.42 -8.80 15.67
CA ILE A 485 6.46 -9.15 16.72
C ILE A 485 7.10 -8.92 18.08
N SER A 486 6.40 -8.17 18.94
CA SER A 486 6.73 -8.05 20.36
C SER A 486 5.54 -8.54 21.18
N ILE A 487 5.79 -9.48 22.10
CA ILE A 487 4.79 -9.98 23.04
C ILE A 487 5.24 -9.63 24.45
N GLU A 488 4.48 -8.76 25.11
CA GLU A 488 4.83 -8.19 26.41
C GLU A 488 3.90 -8.73 27.48
N PHE A 489 4.47 -9.44 28.45
CA PHE A 489 3.74 -10.05 29.55
C PHE A 489 3.89 -9.19 30.81
N TYR A 490 2.77 -8.71 31.32
CA TYR A 490 2.68 -7.87 32.52
C TYR A 490 2.04 -8.67 33.65
N SER A 491 2.81 -8.86 34.73
CA SER A 491 2.30 -9.45 35.98
C SER A 491 1.35 -8.51 36.74
N SER A 492 1.53 -7.20 36.58
CA SER A 492 0.72 -6.12 37.13
C SER A 492 0.79 -4.88 36.22
N PHE A 493 -0.06 -3.87 36.44
CA PHE A 493 -0.12 -2.69 35.55
C PHE A 493 1.18 -1.86 35.49
N GLU A 494 1.98 -1.86 36.55
CA GLU A 494 3.19 -1.03 36.69
C GLU A 494 4.46 -1.88 36.79
N SER A 495 4.40 -3.18 36.48
CA SER A 495 5.58 -4.04 36.56
C SER A 495 6.38 -4.05 35.27
N GLU A 496 7.68 -4.35 35.43
CA GLU A 496 8.57 -4.68 34.34
C GLU A 496 7.93 -5.76 33.44
N PRO A 497 7.79 -5.50 32.13
CA PRO A 497 7.29 -6.51 31.22
C PRO A 497 8.34 -7.58 30.96
N ARG A 498 7.90 -8.82 30.85
CA ARG A 498 8.71 -9.87 30.23
C ARG A 498 8.42 -9.90 28.74
N ILE A 499 9.41 -9.58 27.92
CA ILE A 499 9.21 -9.40 26.48
C ILE A 499 9.76 -10.59 25.70
N VAL A 500 8.94 -11.11 24.79
CA VAL A 500 9.35 -12.08 23.76
C VAL A 500 9.29 -11.39 22.41
N VAL A 501 10.39 -11.46 21.68
CA VAL A 501 10.50 -10.93 20.32
C VAL A 501 10.56 -12.07 19.31
N PHE A 502 9.75 -11.99 18.26
CA PHE A 502 9.93 -12.76 17.03
C PHE A 502 10.22 -11.80 15.88
N ASP A 503 11.36 -11.96 15.23
CA ASP A 503 11.76 -11.12 14.11
C ASP A 503 12.00 -12.02 12.88
N ALA A 504 11.14 -11.86 11.88
CA ALA A 504 11.00 -12.75 10.75
C ALA A 504 11.94 -12.36 9.60
N THR A 505 12.39 -13.36 8.85
CA THR A 505 13.18 -13.15 7.65
C THR A 505 13.06 -14.31 6.69
N PHE A 506 12.77 -14.03 5.42
CA PHE A 506 12.90 -14.99 4.33
C PHE A 506 14.35 -14.99 3.84
N SER A 507 15.27 -15.40 4.71
CA SER A 507 16.69 -15.57 4.40
C SER A 507 17.26 -16.77 5.13
N ASN A 508 18.20 -17.48 4.50
CA ASN A 508 19.00 -18.55 5.10
C ASN A 508 20.38 -18.06 5.56
N ASN A 509 20.56 -16.74 5.75
CA ASN A 509 21.87 -16.20 6.13
C ASN A 509 22.04 -16.22 7.66
N PRO A 510 23.02 -16.96 8.20
CA PRO A 510 23.26 -17.07 9.64
C PRO A 510 23.49 -15.72 10.33
N LYS A 511 24.21 -14.82 9.65
CA LYS A 511 24.52 -13.49 10.21
C LYS A 511 23.25 -12.65 10.34
N ILE A 512 22.32 -12.79 9.39
CA ILE A 512 21.02 -12.14 9.50
C ILE A 512 20.25 -12.72 10.68
N HIS A 513 20.24 -14.04 10.88
CA HIS A 513 19.57 -14.67 12.02
C HIS A 513 20.16 -14.21 13.36
N LEU A 514 21.49 -14.17 13.47
CA LEU A 514 22.17 -13.65 14.66
C LEU A 514 21.78 -12.18 14.93
N ASN A 515 21.75 -11.34 13.89
CA ASN A 515 21.34 -9.94 14.05
C ASN A 515 19.91 -9.78 14.59
N LYS A 516 19.04 -10.76 14.37
CA LYS A 516 17.64 -10.75 14.83
C LYS A 516 17.52 -11.05 16.33
N THR A 517 18.56 -11.57 16.99
CA THR A 517 18.55 -11.85 18.44
C THR A 517 18.95 -10.65 19.29
N TYR A 518 19.60 -9.64 18.71
CA TYR A 518 20.17 -8.49 19.44
C TYR A 518 19.16 -7.55 20.11
N TYR A 519 17.84 -7.78 19.99
CA TYR A 519 16.87 -7.06 20.81
C TYR A 519 17.05 -7.29 22.31
N GLN A 520 17.66 -8.43 22.69
CA GLN A 520 18.07 -8.70 24.08
C GLN A 520 19.09 -7.67 24.60
N ASP A 521 19.89 -7.10 23.72
CA ASP A 521 20.94 -6.14 24.07
C ASP A 521 20.48 -4.68 23.94
N THR A 522 19.50 -4.41 23.08
CA THR A 522 19.13 -3.06 22.68
C THR A 522 17.83 -2.55 23.28
N ILE A 523 16.93 -3.42 23.75
CA ILE A 523 15.69 -3.00 24.42
C ILE A 523 15.91 -3.04 25.93
N TRP A 524 15.51 -1.96 26.60
CA TRP A 524 15.72 -1.74 28.03
C TRP A 524 14.43 -1.24 28.70
N TYR A 525 14.33 -1.51 29.99
CA TYR A 525 13.29 -1.01 30.88
C TYR A 525 13.95 -0.20 32.00
N ARG A 526 13.33 0.93 32.34
CA ARG A 526 13.64 1.71 33.53
C ARG A 526 12.41 1.78 34.42
N GLU A 527 12.59 1.53 35.71
CA GLU A 527 11.48 1.52 36.68
C GLU A 527 10.84 2.91 36.81
N THR A 528 11.66 3.97 36.81
CA THR A 528 11.19 5.35 36.82
C THR A 528 11.88 6.19 35.74
N LEU A 529 11.29 7.34 35.39
CA LEU A 529 11.88 8.24 34.39
C LEU A 529 13.27 8.76 34.80
N ASP A 530 13.49 8.88 36.11
CA ASP A 530 14.73 9.40 36.71
C ASP A 530 15.76 8.30 37.03
N SER A 531 15.44 7.03 36.79
CA SER A 531 16.34 5.92 37.09
C SER A 531 17.65 6.06 36.31
N PRO A 532 18.83 6.02 36.97
CA PRO A 532 20.12 6.07 36.31
C PRO A 532 20.31 4.84 35.40
N LYS A 533 21.15 4.96 34.36
CA LYS A 533 21.33 3.91 33.33
C LYS A 533 21.81 2.58 33.90
N GLU A 534 22.53 2.62 35.02
CA GLU A 534 23.04 1.46 35.74
C GLU A 534 21.92 0.62 36.37
N GLU A 535 20.76 1.21 36.63
CA GLU A 535 19.57 0.54 37.18
C GLU A 535 18.63 0.03 36.09
N TRP A 536 18.90 0.32 34.82
CA TRP A 536 18.06 -0.17 33.73
C TRP A 536 18.22 -1.68 33.58
N ILE A 537 17.11 -2.36 33.29
CA ILE A 537 17.03 -3.82 33.23
C ILE A 537 16.72 -4.22 31.78
N PRO A 538 17.27 -5.33 31.26
CA PRO A 538 16.89 -5.84 29.95
C PRO A 538 15.60 -6.69 30.04
N PRO A 539 14.43 -6.19 29.58
CA PRO A 539 13.15 -6.88 29.75
C PRO A 539 12.92 -8.01 28.74
N VAL A 540 13.73 -8.08 27.67
CA VAL A 540 13.60 -9.09 26.61
C VAL A 540 14.18 -10.41 27.07
N VAL A 541 13.30 -11.33 27.45
CA VAL A 541 13.69 -12.67 27.93
C VAL A 541 14.06 -13.62 26.79
N ALA A 542 13.57 -13.35 25.58
CA ALA A 542 13.87 -14.15 24.39
C ALA A 542 13.68 -13.31 23.11
N ALA A 543 14.66 -13.37 22.21
CA ALA A 543 14.54 -12.85 20.86
C ALA A 543 14.83 -13.99 19.87
N VAL A 544 13.89 -14.22 18.95
CA VAL A 544 13.87 -15.40 18.08
C VAL A 544 13.88 -14.96 16.62
N ALA A 545 14.83 -15.50 15.85
CA ALA A 545 14.83 -15.40 14.40
C ALA A 545 13.83 -16.40 13.80
N VAL A 546 12.83 -15.93 13.07
CA VAL A 546 11.85 -16.79 12.39
C VAL A 546 12.18 -16.86 10.90
N HIS A 547 12.37 -18.07 10.35
CA HIS A 547 12.81 -18.24 8.97
C HIS A 547 12.28 -19.54 8.33
N PRO A 548 12.13 -19.62 7.00
CA PRO A 548 11.53 -20.76 6.31
C PRO A 548 12.55 -21.83 5.87
N PHE A 549 13.71 -21.85 6.51
CA PHE A 549 14.85 -22.71 6.16
C PHE A 549 15.19 -23.63 7.35
N PRO A 550 15.68 -24.85 7.11
CA PRO A 550 16.18 -25.69 8.19
C PRO A 550 17.33 -25.00 8.94
N ALA A 551 17.51 -25.36 10.22
CA ALA A 551 18.63 -24.85 11.01
C ALA A 551 19.94 -25.46 10.49
N GLU A 552 20.72 -24.68 9.74
CA GLU A 552 22.02 -25.10 9.22
C GLU A 552 23.21 -24.51 10.01
N ASP A 553 22.94 -23.58 10.93
CA ASP A 553 23.89 -22.53 11.28
C ASP A 553 24.38 -22.49 12.75
N GLY A 554 24.09 -23.51 13.54
CA GLY A 554 24.68 -23.67 14.87
C GLY A 554 24.25 -22.66 15.95
N LEU A 555 23.27 -21.78 15.69
CA LEU A 555 22.60 -21.04 16.75
C LEU A 555 21.84 -22.03 17.66
N PRO A 556 21.65 -21.69 18.95
CA PRO A 556 20.85 -22.51 19.82
C PRO A 556 19.41 -22.63 19.32
N SER A 557 18.83 -23.83 19.35
CA SER A 557 17.46 -24.10 18.87
C SER A 557 16.33 -23.31 19.55
N TYR A 558 16.64 -22.50 20.57
CA TYR A 558 15.70 -21.61 21.26
C TYR A 558 15.77 -20.15 20.78
N THR A 559 16.77 -19.79 19.99
CA THR A 559 16.88 -18.48 19.31
C THR A 559 16.46 -18.54 17.85
N GLU A 560 16.16 -19.74 17.34
CA GLU A 560 15.70 -19.98 15.97
C GLU A 560 14.36 -20.70 15.96
N PHE A 561 13.48 -20.25 15.09
CA PHE A 561 12.22 -20.89 14.79
C PHE A 561 12.10 -21.15 13.29
N PRO A 562 12.47 -22.36 12.82
CA PRO A 562 12.28 -22.75 11.44
C PRO A 562 10.78 -22.96 11.18
N LEU A 563 10.17 -22.01 10.49
CA LEU A 563 8.75 -21.98 10.19
C LEU A 563 8.55 -21.89 8.67
N VAL A 564 8.32 -23.05 8.06
CA VAL A 564 8.17 -23.19 6.61
C VAL A 564 6.72 -22.95 6.19
N PRO A 565 6.43 -22.11 5.16
CA PRO A 565 5.08 -21.92 4.64
C PRO A 565 4.63 -23.11 3.79
N GLU A 566 4.09 -24.13 4.44
CA GLU A 566 3.63 -25.36 3.80
C GLU A 566 2.46 -26.01 4.59
N PRO A 567 1.74 -26.99 3.99
CA PRO A 567 0.74 -27.75 4.72
C PRO A 567 1.32 -28.39 6.00
N GLY A 568 0.67 -28.15 7.15
CA GLY A 568 1.15 -28.62 8.45
C GLY A 568 2.01 -27.61 9.22
N ALA A 569 2.32 -26.44 8.64
CA ALA A 569 3.03 -25.35 9.32
C ALA A 569 2.37 -24.94 10.64
N GLU A 570 1.04 -24.92 10.70
CA GLU A 570 0.30 -24.57 11.92
C GLU A 570 0.54 -25.57 13.07
N ASP A 571 0.56 -26.87 12.77
CA ASP A 571 0.85 -27.91 13.78
C ASP A 571 2.32 -27.89 14.23
N ALA A 572 3.24 -27.67 13.30
CA ALA A 572 4.66 -27.52 13.60
C ALA A 572 4.89 -26.29 14.50
N ALA A 573 4.29 -25.16 14.14
CA ALA A 573 4.35 -23.92 14.89
C ALA A 573 3.74 -24.07 16.28
N TYR A 574 2.58 -24.69 16.40
CA TYR A 574 1.96 -24.98 17.70
C TYR A 574 2.88 -25.80 18.61
N LYS A 575 3.46 -26.90 18.10
CA LYS A 575 4.39 -27.75 18.87
C LYS A 575 5.64 -26.98 19.29
N TRP A 576 6.16 -26.12 18.44
CA TRP A 576 7.33 -25.30 18.75
C TRP A 576 6.98 -24.23 19.81
N LEU A 577 5.96 -23.42 19.57
CA LEU A 577 5.52 -22.35 20.48
C LEU A 577 5.11 -22.90 21.85
N SER A 578 4.41 -24.03 21.90
CA SER A 578 4.03 -24.68 23.16
C SER A 578 5.25 -25.05 24.01
N ARG A 579 6.29 -25.64 23.39
CA ARG A 579 7.55 -25.95 24.08
C ARG A 579 8.30 -24.69 24.49
N PHE A 580 8.34 -23.69 23.62
CA PHE A 580 9.01 -22.42 23.84
C PHE A 580 8.42 -21.68 25.05
N PHE A 581 7.12 -21.40 25.05
CA PHE A 581 6.46 -20.68 26.13
C PHE A 581 6.45 -21.46 27.46
N ARG A 582 6.38 -22.81 27.43
CA ARG A 582 6.57 -23.63 28.65
C ARG A 582 7.97 -23.47 29.24
N ARG A 583 9.01 -23.48 28.40
CA ARG A 583 10.41 -23.31 28.84
C ARG A 583 10.60 -21.98 29.55
N TYR A 584 10.01 -20.91 29.03
CA TYR A 584 10.07 -19.59 29.65
C TYR A 584 8.98 -19.39 30.73
N GLY A 585 8.17 -20.40 31.07
CA GLY A 585 7.19 -20.30 32.15
C GLY A 585 6.08 -19.28 31.89
N PHE A 586 5.55 -19.21 30.67
CA PHE A 586 4.34 -18.45 30.32
C PHE A 586 3.08 -19.32 30.32
N PHE A 587 3.25 -20.65 30.36
CA PHE A 587 2.20 -21.66 30.54
C PHE A 587 2.34 -22.36 31.87
#